data_AF-A0A3S0YE37-F1
#
_entry.id   AF-A0A3S0YE37-F1
#
_cell.length_a   1.000
_cell.length_b   1.000
_cell.length_c   1.000
_cell.angle_alpha   90.00
_cell.angle_beta   90.00
_cell.angle_gamma   90.00
#
_symmetry.space_group_name_H-M   'P 1'
#
loop_
_entity.id
_entity.type
_entity.pdbx_description
1 polymer ?
#
loop_
_entity_poly.entity_id
_entity_poly.type
_entity_poly.pdbx_seq_one_letter_code
_entity_poly.pdbx_strand_id
1 'polypeptide(L)'
;MKTLVLVCFLLAGCEAARAPVPTNPFSETEARSAKEPKPSVRLVNEVEERVRQLPCVGDLSDWNRDYRYDLRGSKIDTTMVFFVLIEGDDKSKRKISQPHDSYDVPSGKYRLVAGVFDTTAKTVKVEECGELVEGPTT
;
A
#
# COMPACT_ATOMS: atom_id res chain seq x y z
N MET A 1 -68.36 -17.07 -41.83
CA MET A 1 -68.52 -16.53 -40.46
C MET A 1 -67.17 -16.56 -39.77
N LYS A 2 -66.68 -15.39 -39.31
CA LYS A 2 -65.56 -15.18 -38.34
C LYS A 2 -64.18 -15.72 -38.81
N THR A 3 -63.10 -14.97 -38.91
CA THR A 3 -62.55 -13.96 -38.00
C THR A 3 -61.56 -13.09 -38.75
N LEU A 4 -61.51 -11.81 -38.39
CA LEU A 4 -60.61 -10.77 -38.91
C LEU A 4 -59.72 -10.34 -37.73
N VAL A 5 -58.40 -10.49 -37.83
CA VAL A 5 -57.39 -9.74 -37.03
C VAL A 5 -56.07 -9.76 -37.82
N LEU A 6 -55.76 -8.70 -38.57
CA LEU A 6 -54.98 -7.51 -38.19
C LEU A 6 -53.46 -7.76 -38.15
N VAL A 7 -52.79 -7.34 -39.23
CA VAL A 7 -51.35 -7.14 -39.35
C VAL A 7 -50.99 -5.83 -38.63
N CYS A 8 -50.09 -5.89 -37.66
CA CYS A 8 -49.31 -4.73 -37.21
C CYS A 8 -47.85 -5.15 -37.04
N PHE A 9 -47.06 -4.88 -38.08
CA PHE A 9 -45.61 -4.71 -37.98
C PHE A 9 -45.34 -3.46 -37.16
N LEU A 10 -44.71 -3.59 -35.99
CA LEU A 10 -44.00 -2.51 -35.34
C LEU A 10 -42.60 -3.03 -34.96
N LEU A 11 -41.68 -2.80 -35.90
CA LEU A 11 -40.25 -2.78 -35.67
C LEU A 11 -39.94 -1.63 -34.70
N ALA A 12 -40.01 -1.91 -33.40
CA ALA A 12 -39.32 -1.11 -32.40
C ALA A 12 -37.95 -1.77 -32.19
N GLY A 13 -36.95 -1.29 -32.93
CA GLY A 13 -35.56 -1.60 -32.64
C GLY A 13 -35.26 -1.20 -31.20
N CYS A 14 -35.06 -2.18 -30.34
CA CYS A 14 -34.35 -1.93 -29.09
C CYS A 14 -32.90 -1.64 -29.49
N GLU A 15 -32.58 -0.36 -29.70
CA GLU A 15 -31.24 0.12 -29.42
C GLU A 15 -30.98 -0.24 -27.96
N ALA A 16 -30.29 -1.36 -27.75
CA ALA A 16 -29.64 -1.65 -26.50
C ALA A 16 -28.60 -0.54 -26.32
N ALA A 17 -29.04 0.56 -25.71
CA ALA A 17 -28.18 1.53 -25.07
C ALA A 17 -27.37 0.72 -24.05
N ARG A 18 -26.19 0.29 -24.50
CA ARG A 18 -25.22 -0.45 -23.70
C ARG A 18 -24.87 0.51 -22.58
N ALA A 19 -25.46 0.28 -21.41
CA ALA A 19 -25.17 1.07 -20.22
C ALA A 19 -23.64 1.11 -20.09
N PRO A 20 -23.03 2.30 -19.88
CA PRO A 20 -21.60 2.36 -19.63
C PRO A 20 -21.31 1.44 -18.45
N VAL A 21 -20.39 0.49 -18.64
CA VAL A 21 -19.87 -0.33 -17.55
C VAL A 21 -19.40 0.65 -16.47
N PRO A 22 -19.90 0.58 -15.23
CA PRO A 22 -19.35 1.40 -14.16
C PRO A 22 -17.89 0.96 -13.97
N THR A 23 -16.96 1.77 -14.48
CA THR A 23 -15.54 1.67 -14.11
C THR A 23 -15.50 1.99 -12.64
N ASN A 24 -15.44 0.96 -11.80
CA ASN A 24 -15.28 1.13 -10.37
C ASN A 24 -13.95 1.85 -10.13
N PRO A 25 -13.93 3.12 -9.71
CA PRO A 25 -12.70 3.91 -9.59
C PRO A 25 -11.73 3.32 -8.55
N PHE A 26 -12.25 2.49 -7.63
CA PHE A 26 -11.44 1.69 -6.72
C PHE A 26 -10.60 0.63 -7.44
N SER A 27 -11.17 -0.05 -8.44
CA SER A 27 -10.46 -1.08 -9.22
C SER A 27 -9.33 -0.48 -10.06
N GLU A 28 -9.51 0.72 -10.61
CA GLU A 28 -8.45 1.41 -11.35
C GLU A 28 -7.32 1.91 -10.43
N THR A 29 -7.65 2.34 -9.21
CA THR A 29 -6.66 2.79 -8.22
C THR A 29 -5.84 1.62 -7.65
N GLU A 30 -6.50 0.49 -7.36
CA GLU A 30 -5.84 -0.75 -6.94
C GLU A 30 -4.99 -1.34 -8.07
N ALA A 31 -5.51 -1.39 -9.30
CA ALA A 31 -4.77 -1.87 -10.46
C ALA A 31 -3.59 -0.96 -10.85
N ARG A 32 -3.69 0.35 -10.58
CA ARG A 32 -2.59 1.30 -10.76
C ARG A 32 -1.52 1.11 -9.69
N SER A 33 -1.91 0.98 -8.43
CA SER A 33 -1.00 0.70 -7.30
C SER A 33 -0.24 -0.59 -7.55
N ALA A 34 -0.92 -1.66 -7.98
CA ALA A 34 -0.33 -2.97 -8.29
C ALA A 34 0.83 -2.94 -9.31
N LYS A 35 0.95 -1.90 -10.13
CA LYS A 35 2.02 -1.73 -11.13
C LYS A 35 3.18 -0.86 -10.66
N GLU A 36 3.08 -0.25 -9.48
CA GLU A 36 4.13 0.61 -8.97
C GLU A 36 5.36 -0.18 -8.52
N PRO A 37 6.56 0.41 -8.66
CA PRO A 37 7.80 -0.26 -8.33
C PRO A 37 7.90 -0.55 -6.84
N LYS A 38 8.54 -1.68 -6.52
CA LYS A 38 8.86 -2.10 -5.15
C LYS A 38 10.38 -2.22 -4.98
N PRO A 39 10.94 -1.99 -3.79
CA PRO A 39 12.32 -2.34 -3.48
C PRO A 39 12.60 -3.82 -3.73
N SER A 40 13.81 -4.15 -4.17
CA SER A 40 14.19 -5.57 -4.31
C SER A 40 14.43 -6.21 -2.93
N VAL A 41 14.30 -7.53 -2.82
CA VAL A 41 14.63 -8.28 -1.60
C VAL A 41 16.07 -8.02 -1.15
N ARG A 42 17.01 -7.96 -2.11
CA ARG A 42 18.42 -7.66 -1.83
C ARG A 42 18.59 -6.28 -1.21
N LEU A 43 17.92 -5.26 -1.76
CA LEU A 43 17.97 -3.91 -1.23
C LEU A 43 17.38 -3.84 0.18
N VAL A 44 16.25 -4.51 0.42
CA VAL A 44 15.64 -4.57 1.75
C VAL A 44 16.53 -5.31 2.75
N ASN A 45 17.27 -6.35 2.35
CA ASN A 45 18.26 -6.98 3.23
C ASN A 45 19.36 -5.99 3.64
N GLU A 46 19.83 -5.15 2.71
CA GLU A 46 20.79 -4.09 3.01
C GLU A 46 20.22 -3.04 3.98
N VAL A 47 18.95 -2.66 3.82
CA VAL A 47 18.26 -1.79 4.80
C VAL A 47 18.25 -2.46 6.18
N GLU A 48 17.86 -3.73 6.26
CA GLU A 48 17.83 -4.47 7.53
C GLU A 48 19.19 -4.57 8.21
N GLU A 49 20.27 -4.76 7.45
CA GLU A 49 21.64 -4.76 7.97
C GLU A 49 22.01 -3.43 8.64
N ARG A 50 21.55 -2.30 8.09
CA ARG A 50 21.78 -0.97 8.69
C ARG A 50 20.85 -0.69 9.85
N VAL A 51 19.57 -1.04 9.72
CA VAL A 51 18.54 -0.78 10.73
C VAL A 51 18.84 -1.57 12.02
N ARG A 52 19.37 -2.80 11.93
CA ARG A 52 19.82 -3.60 13.10
C ARG A 52 20.93 -2.94 13.92
N GLN A 53 21.65 -1.96 13.35
CA GLN A 53 22.72 -1.25 14.05
C GLN A 53 22.18 -0.06 14.86
N LEU A 54 20.91 0.29 14.71
CA LEU A 54 20.30 1.40 15.43
C LEU A 54 20.04 1.00 16.89
N PRO A 55 20.46 1.81 17.89
CA PRO A 55 20.32 1.45 19.30
C PRO A 55 18.89 1.19 19.78
N CYS A 56 17.91 1.79 19.11
CA CYS A 56 16.50 1.67 19.46
C CYS A 56 15.78 0.52 18.73
N VAL A 57 16.48 -0.17 17.82
CA VAL A 57 16.02 -1.37 17.14
C VAL A 57 16.62 -2.58 17.85
N GLY A 58 15.76 -3.45 18.38
CA GLY A 58 16.16 -4.73 18.98
C GLY A 58 16.37 -5.82 17.92
N ASP A 59 16.03 -7.06 18.26
CA ASP A 59 15.96 -8.13 17.26
C ASP A 59 14.83 -7.84 16.27
N LEU A 60 15.13 -7.84 14.95
CA LEU A 60 14.13 -7.65 13.90
C LEU A 60 13.03 -8.71 13.91
N SER A 61 13.25 -9.87 14.53
CA SER A 61 12.22 -10.89 14.70
C SER A 61 11.03 -10.42 15.54
N ASP A 62 11.22 -9.42 16.39
CA ASP A 62 10.16 -8.82 17.22
C ASP A 62 9.28 -7.80 16.49
N TRP A 63 9.62 -7.45 15.25
CA TRP A 63 8.98 -6.34 14.53
C TRP A 63 8.19 -6.83 13.32
N ASN A 64 7.03 -6.20 13.13
CA ASN A 64 6.37 -6.10 11.83
C ASN A 64 7.12 -5.07 10.99
N ARG A 65 7.59 -5.46 9.81
CA ARG A 65 8.50 -4.64 8.99
C ARG A 65 7.89 -4.39 7.63
N ASP A 66 7.69 -3.12 7.28
CA ASP A 66 7.28 -2.67 5.95
C ASP A 66 8.38 -1.86 5.27
N TYR A 67 8.59 -2.10 3.98
CA TYR A 67 9.58 -1.40 3.17
C TYR A 67 8.98 -1.02 1.81
N ARG A 68 9.17 0.23 1.40
CA ARG A 68 8.69 0.76 0.12
C ARG A 68 9.57 1.91 -0.36
N TYR A 69 9.49 2.24 -1.65
CA TYR A 69 10.13 3.48 -2.12
C TYR A 69 9.41 4.70 -1.54
N ASP A 70 10.16 5.76 -1.28
CA ASP A 70 9.65 7.01 -0.71
C ASP A 70 8.68 7.72 -1.67
N LEU A 71 7.66 8.38 -1.11
CA LEU A 71 6.71 9.20 -1.85
C LEU A 71 6.96 10.67 -1.52
N ARG A 72 7.45 11.42 -2.51
CA ARG A 72 7.65 12.87 -2.42
C ARG A 72 6.55 13.58 -3.18
N GLY A 73 5.44 13.82 -2.49
CA GLY A 73 4.20 14.29 -3.12
C GLY A 73 3.62 13.21 -4.02
N SER A 74 3.51 13.47 -5.32
CA SER A 74 3.01 12.49 -6.31
C SER A 74 4.11 11.71 -7.03
N LYS A 75 5.37 11.88 -6.65
CA LYS A 75 6.52 11.22 -7.30
C LYS A 75 7.10 10.14 -6.39
N ILE A 76 7.36 8.98 -6.98
CA ILE A 76 8.08 7.88 -6.35
C ILE A 76 9.57 8.15 -6.49
N ASP A 77 10.28 8.24 -5.37
CA ASP A 77 11.73 8.36 -5.33
C ASP A 77 12.36 6.99 -5.09
N THR A 78 12.85 6.37 -6.16
CA THR A 78 13.48 5.04 -6.08
C THR A 78 14.88 5.05 -5.46
N THR A 79 15.43 6.23 -5.16
CA THR A 79 16.70 6.38 -4.47
C THR A 79 16.57 6.33 -2.95
N MET A 80 15.34 6.40 -2.44
CA MET A 80 15.02 6.41 -1.02
C MET A 80 14.08 5.24 -0.71
N VAL A 81 14.45 4.41 0.27
CA VAL A 81 13.58 3.35 0.79
C VAL A 81 13.05 3.78 2.15
N PHE A 82 11.75 4.06 2.22
CA PHE A 82 11.06 4.26 3.48
C PHE A 82 10.86 2.91 4.18
N PHE A 83 11.07 2.88 5.49
CA PHE A 83 10.83 1.72 6.33
C PHE A 83 10.00 2.08 7.54
N VAL A 84 9.17 1.13 7.97
CA VAL A 84 8.39 1.20 9.21
C VAL A 84 8.51 -0.13 9.93
N LEU A 85 8.91 -0.07 11.19
CA LEU A 85 8.99 -1.20 12.11
C LEU A 85 8.03 -0.95 13.25
N ILE A 86 7.05 -1.85 13.43
CA ILE A 86 6.10 -1.80 14.53
C ILE A 86 6.23 -3.06 15.37
N GLU A 87 6.51 -2.90 16.65
CA GLU A 87 6.50 -4.01 17.59
C GLU A 87 5.03 -4.40 17.87
N GLY A 88 4.67 -5.66 17.65
CA GLY A 88 3.29 -6.12 17.80
C GLY A 88 3.19 -7.64 17.91
N ASP A 89 1.98 -8.15 18.14
CA ASP A 89 1.73 -9.56 18.47
C ASP A 89 2.05 -10.53 17.32
N ASP A 90 1.79 -10.10 16.08
CA ASP A 90 2.09 -10.90 14.89
C ASP A 90 3.53 -10.67 14.43
N LYS A 91 4.47 -11.12 15.26
CA LYS A 91 5.91 -10.88 15.10
C LYS A 91 6.46 -11.50 13.81
N SER A 92 7.61 -11.00 13.38
CA SER A 92 8.40 -11.52 12.25
C SER A 92 7.78 -11.37 10.85
N LYS A 93 6.67 -10.65 10.66
CA LYS A 93 6.21 -10.33 9.31
C LYS A 93 7.14 -9.33 8.62
N ARG A 94 7.43 -9.61 7.36
CA ARG A 94 8.16 -8.74 6.45
C ARG A 94 7.30 -8.49 5.21
N LYS A 95 7.02 -7.23 4.93
CA LYS A 95 6.28 -6.77 3.76
C LYS A 95 7.18 -5.87 2.91
N ILE A 96 7.16 -6.12 1.60
CA ILE A 96 7.76 -5.23 0.60
C ILE A 96 6.59 -4.68 -0.21
N SER A 97 6.26 -3.44 0.07
CA SER A 97 5.03 -2.79 -0.35
C SER A 97 5.24 -1.86 -1.54
N GLN A 98 4.12 -1.51 -2.17
CA GLN A 98 4.09 -0.39 -3.09
C GLN A 98 4.13 0.94 -2.31
N PRO A 99 4.61 2.02 -2.94
CA PRO A 99 4.74 3.32 -2.29
C PRO A 99 3.42 3.85 -1.71
N HIS A 100 2.29 3.62 -2.39
CA HIS A 100 0.96 4.06 -1.94
C HIS A 100 0.23 3.05 -1.04
N ASP A 101 0.82 1.91 -0.70
CA ASP A 101 0.19 0.97 0.23
C ASP A 101 0.10 1.62 1.62
N SER A 102 -1.09 1.58 2.22
CA SER A 102 -1.24 1.89 3.64
C SER A 102 -0.67 0.76 4.50
N TYR A 103 -0.23 1.13 5.70
CA TYR A 103 0.08 0.19 6.77
C TYR A 103 -0.94 0.38 7.88
N ASP A 104 -1.38 -0.73 8.47
CA ASP A 104 -2.27 -0.68 9.62
C ASP A 104 -1.45 -0.36 10.87
N VAL A 105 -1.86 0.69 11.59
CA VAL A 105 -1.26 1.04 12.89
C VAL A 105 -2.05 0.32 13.98
N PRO A 106 -1.38 -0.37 14.92
CA PRO A 106 -2.07 -0.96 16.06
C PRO A 106 -2.72 0.13 16.92
N SER A 107 -3.97 -0.11 17.33
CA SER A 107 -4.63 0.76 18.30
C SER A 107 -3.94 0.68 19.67
N GLY A 108 -3.73 1.81 20.33
CA GLY A 108 -3.19 1.88 21.69
C GLY A 108 -1.70 2.16 21.74
N LYS A 109 -0.99 1.56 22.71
CA LYS A 109 0.46 1.75 22.88
C LYS A 109 1.22 0.79 21.99
N TYR A 110 2.15 1.30 21.20
CA TYR A 110 3.03 0.49 20.35
C TYR A 110 4.43 1.11 20.28
N ARG A 111 5.43 0.30 19.95
CA ARG A 111 6.77 0.79 19.63
C ARG A 111 6.92 0.91 18.13
N LEU A 112 7.46 2.05 17.70
CA LEU A 112 7.69 2.40 16.29
C LEU A 112 9.16 2.72 16.08
N VAL A 113 9.71 2.24 14.97
CA VAL A 113 10.89 2.82 14.34
C VAL A 113 10.55 3.10 12.88
N ALA A 114 10.70 4.35 12.45
CA ALA A 114 10.46 4.74 11.07
C ALA A 114 11.57 5.65 10.55
N GLY A 115 11.80 5.59 9.25
CA GLY A 115 12.78 6.44 8.61
C GLY A 115 13.02 6.06 7.16
N VAL A 116 14.12 6.59 6.62
CA VAL A 116 14.49 6.41 5.22
C VAL A 116 15.91 5.89 5.10
N PHE A 117 16.12 5.00 4.13
CA PHE A 117 17.44 4.56 3.70
C PHE A 117 17.76 5.18 2.33
N ASP A 118 18.85 5.94 2.28
CA ASP A 118 19.39 6.47 1.03
C ASP A 118 20.21 5.38 0.33
N THR A 119 19.72 4.92 -0.81
CA THR A 119 20.34 3.84 -1.59
C THR A 119 21.65 4.23 -2.27
N THR A 120 21.91 5.53 -2.41
CA THR A 120 23.13 6.11 -3.01
C THR A 120 24.18 6.32 -1.93
N ALA A 121 23.84 7.04 -0.86
CA ALA A 121 24.74 7.32 0.25
C ALA A 121 24.95 6.11 1.18
N LYS A 122 24.08 5.10 1.11
CA LYS A 122 24.09 3.91 1.97
C LYS A 122 23.94 4.24 3.44
N THR A 123 23.11 5.24 3.75
CA THR A 123 22.87 5.74 5.11
C THR A 123 21.42 5.62 5.50
N VAL A 124 21.18 5.39 6.79
CA VAL A 124 19.84 5.43 7.39
C VAL A 124 19.66 6.78 8.07
N LYS A 125 18.55 7.44 7.79
CA LYS A 125 18.04 8.56 8.57
C LYS A 125 16.81 8.10 9.34
N VAL A 126 16.92 8.05 10.66
CA VAL A 126 15.80 7.77 11.55
C VAL A 126 14.95 9.03 11.68
N GLU A 127 13.65 8.88 11.50
CA GLU A 127 12.67 9.97 11.61
C GLU A 127 11.87 9.82 12.91
N GLU A 128 11.52 8.59 13.27
CA GLU A 128 10.83 8.28 14.51
C GLU A 128 11.47 7.07 15.18
N CYS A 129 11.63 7.11 16.50
CA CYS A 129 12.01 5.94 17.27
C CYS A 129 11.55 6.02 18.73
N GLY A 130 10.63 5.15 19.14
CA GLY A 130 10.16 5.10 20.52
C GLY A 130 8.79 4.47 20.70
N GLU A 131 8.24 4.63 21.91
CA GLU A 131 6.85 4.31 22.22
C GLU A 131 5.93 5.43 21.74
N LEU A 132 4.89 5.08 21.00
CA LEU A 132 3.82 5.97 20.57
C LEU A 132 2.48 5.50 21.14
N VAL A 133 1.56 6.45 21.25
CA VAL A 133 0.18 6.20 21.65
C VAL A 133 -0.71 6.75 20.55
N GLU A 134 -1.40 5.88 19.81
CA GLU A 134 -2.53 6.36 19.02
C GLU A 134 -3.67 6.67 19.99
N GLY A 135 -4.02 7.96 20.09
CA GLY A 135 -5.23 8.39 20.81
C GLY A 135 -6.49 7.87 20.11
N PRO A 136 -7.64 7.80 20.80
CA PRO A 136 -8.88 7.44 20.14
C PRO A 136 -9.14 8.38 18.97
N THR A 137 -9.37 7.82 17.78
CA THR A 137 -9.96 8.54 16.64
C THR A 137 -11.38 8.92 17.07
N THR A 138 -11.54 10.14 17.58
CA THR A 138 -12.84 10.73 17.92
C THR A 138 -13.68 10.99 16.69
#